data_AF-A0A1W1EDU9-F1
#
_entry.id   AF-A0A1W1EDU9-F1
#
_cell.length_a   1.000
_cell.length_b   1.000
_cell.length_c   1.000
_cell.angle_alpha   90.00
_cell.angle_beta   90.00
_cell.angle_gamma   90.00
#
_symmetry.space_group_name_H-M   'P 1'
#
loop_
_entity.id
_entity.type
_entity.pdbx_description
1 polymer ?
#
loop_
_entity_poly.entity_id
_entity_poly.type
_entity_poly.pdbx_seq_one_letter_code
_entity_poly.pdbx_strand_id
1 'polypeptide(L)'
;MSEEFNAKMKLLIKSEKALLALEMRKKSRQTIWIAMALVAVLVSLVMVNVTVFLYLETKYDNLEAAGILTVLNLALSGLFFLIASRQNRGAEAESIEDIRDFAWEQVSADIDEVKQHVTDFKQSVVKVKKGVDSFTSTGPLNKVMPIITTLIDLNKKR
;
A
#
# COMPACT_ATOMS: atom_id res chain seq x y z
N MET A 1 31.13 -12.20 21.11
CA MET A 1 30.63 -12.08 19.72
C MET A 1 29.42 -11.12 19.61
N SER A 2 28.60 -10.97 20.65
CA SER A 2 27.44 -10.04 20.67
C SER A 2 27.78 -8.56 20.89
N GLU A 3 28.81 -8.22 21.68
CA GLU A 3 29.16 -6.82 21.96
C GLU A 3 29.73 -6.07 20.75
N GLU A 4 30.63 -6.69 19.99
CA GLU A 4 31.19 -6.08 18.77
C GLU A 4 30.11 -5.86 17.70
N PHE A 5 29.16 -6.79 17.57
CA PHE A 5 28.02 -6.66 16.68
C PHE A 5 27.12 -5.48 17.08
N ASN A 6 26.84 -5.33 18.38
CA ASN A 6 26.01 -4.24 18.90
C ASN A 6 26.70 -2.87 18.75
N ALA A 7 28.02 -2.81 18.92
CA ALA A 7 28.81 -1.59 18.68
C ALA A 7 28.80 -1.17 17.20
N LYS A 8 28.97 -2.12 16.27
CA LYS A 8 28.88 -1.87 14.82
C LYS A 8 27.48 -1.40 14.42
N MET A 9 26.43 -2.04 14.92
CA MET A 9 25.04 -1.65 14.68
C MET A 9 24.74 -0.23 15.19
N LYS A 10 25.21 0.10 16.39
CA LYS A 10 25.03 1.43 16.99
C LYS A 10 25.76 2.52 16.21
N LEU A 11 26.94 2.21 15.67
CA LEU A 11 27.67 3.12 14.77
C LEU A 11 26.92 3.34 13.46
N LEU A 12 26.41 2.28 12.84
CA LEU A 12 25.68 2.33 11.57
C LEU A 12 24.39 3.15 11.70
N ILE A 13 23.60 2.90 12.74
CA ILE A 13 22.39 3.68 13.04
C ILE A 13 22.72 5.15 13.31
N LYS A 14 23.84 5.42 14.00
CA LYS A 14 24.27 6.80 14.28
C LYS A 14 24.74 7.52 13.01
N SER A 15 25.42 6.83 12.09
CA SER A 15 25.81 7.39 10.80
C SER A 15 24.63 7.63 9.87
N GLU A 16 23.64 6.73 9.81
CA GLU A 16 22.42 6.94 9.01
C GLU A 16 21.58 8.10 9.55
N LYS A 17 21.40 8.17 10.88
CA LYS A 17 20.72 9.33 11.50
C LYS A 17 21.45 10.64 11.22
N ALA A 18 22.78 10.64 11.20
CA ALA A 18 23.57 11.81 10.87
C ALA A 18 23.42 12.22 9.39
N LEU A 19 23.43 11.25 8.47
CA LEU A 19 23.18 11.47 7.04
C LEU A 19 21.77 12.03 6.80
N LEU A 20 20.74 11.40 7.36
CA LEU A 20 19.35 11.88 7.28
C LEU A 20 19.20 13.29 7.86
N ALA A 21 19.82 13.58 9.00
CA ALA A 21 19.77 14.92 9.60
C ALA A 21 20.43 15.98 8.71
N LEU A 22 21.52 15.64 8.01
CA LEU A 22 22.20 16.54 7.08
C LEU A 22 21.36 16.78 5.81
N GLU A 23 20.77 15.73 5.22
CA GLU A 23 19.86 15.86 4.08
C GLU A 23 18.62 16.68 4.42
N MET A 24 18.03 16.44 5.60
CA MET A 24 16.87 17.20 6.10
C MET A 24 17.20 18.67 6.32
N ARG A 25 18.39 19.00 6.85
CA ARG A 25 18.83 20.40 7.01
C ARG A 25 19.01 21.10 5.66
N LYS A 26 19.54 20.40 4.66
CA LYS A 26 19.69 20.94 3.29
C LYS A 26 18.31 21.15 2.64
N LYS A 27 17.42 20.15 2.70
CA LYS A 27 16.04 20.26 2.19
C LYS A 27 15.27 21.39 2.87
N SER A 28 15.34 21.51 4.21
CA SER A 28 14.61 22.53 4.97
C SER A 28 14.93 23.97 4.57
N ARG A 29 16.21 24.32 4.40
CA ARG A 29 16.59 25.67 3.93
C ARG A 29 16.16 25.91 2.49
N GLN A 30 16.27 24.89 1.64
CA GLN A 30 15.84 24.97 0.25
C GLN A 30 14.33 25.15 0.12
N THR A 31 13.53 24.54 1.00
CA THR A 31 12.06 24.68 1.00
C THR A 31 11.61 26.13 1.15
N ILE A 32 12.26 26.94 1.99
CA ILE A 32 11.90 28.36 2.18
C ILE A 32 12.13 29.14 0.89
N TRP A 33 13.28 28.94 0.24
CA TRP A 33 13.59 29.59 -1.03
C TRP A 33 12.68 29.11 -2.16
N ILE A 34 12.34 27.82 -2.21
CA ILE A 34 11.36 27.27 -3.16
C ILE A 34 9.98 27.89 -2.92
N ALA A 35 9.55 28.03 -1.66
CA ALA A 35 8.27 28.64 -1.33
C ALA A 35 8.23 30.12 -1.75
N MET A 36 9.28 30.89 -1.49
CA MET A 36 9.37 32.28 -1.95
C MET A 36 9.41 32.37 -3.48
N ALA A 37 10.15 31.49 -4.15
CA ALA A 37 10.18 31.44 -5.61
C ALA A 37 8.78 31.10 -6.18
N LEU A 38 8.05 30.16 -5.56
CA LEU A 38 6.70 29.82 -5.96
C LEU A 38 5.76 31.03 -5.85
N VAL A 39 5.82 31.77 -4.74
CA VAL A 39 5.04 33.00 -4.56
C VAL A 39 5.38 34.02 -5.65
N ALA A 40 6.67 34.26 -5.91
CA ALA A 40 7.11 35.18 -6.96
C ALA A 40 6.58 34.77 -8.34
N VAL A 41 6.65 33.48 -8.69
CA VAL A 41 6.12 32.93 -9.94
C VAL A 41 4.61 33.14 -10.05
N LEU A 42 3.85 32.91 -8.98
CA LEU A 42 2.39 33.13 -8.97
C LEU A 42 2.04 34.60 -9.18
N VAL A 43 2.74 35.51 -8.50
CA VAL A 43 2.54 36.96 -8.67
C VAL A 43 2.87 37.38 -10.10
N SER A 44 3.99 36.92 -10.64
CA SER A 44 4.37 37.19 -12.03
C SER A 44 3.35 36.65 -13.02
N LEU A 45 2.79 35.46 -12.78
CA LEU A 45 1.79 34.85 -13.66
C LEU A 45 0.51 35.70 -13.74
N VAL A 46 0.06 36.24 -12.60
CA VAL A 46 -1.07 37.18 -12.55
C VAL A 46 -0.75 38.47 -13.30
N MET A 47 0.43 39.06 -13.05
CA MET A 47 0.82 40.32 -13.71
C MET A 47 1.02 40.17 -15.21
N VAL A 48 1.53 39.03 -15.68
CA VAL A 48 1.62 38.71 -17.11
C VAL A 48 0.23 38.65 -17.73
N ASN A 49 -0.74 38.01 -17.08
CA ASN A 49 -2.12 37.99 -17.57
C ASN A 49 -2.71 39.40 -17.70
N VAL A 50 -2.54 40.23 -16.66
CA VAL A 50 -3.01 41.63 -16.69
C VAL A 50 -2.32 42.43 -17.79
N THR A 51 -1.01 42.27 -17.94
CA THR A 51 -0.23 42.99 -18.95
C THR A 51 -0.62 42.57 -20.36
N VAL A 52 -0.82 41.26 -20.59
CA VAL A 52 -1.29 40.75 -21.89
C VAL A 52 -2.71 41.24 -22.17
N PHE A 53 -3.61 41.24 -21.19
CA PHE A 53 -4.96 41.79 -21.34
C PHE A 53 -4.92 43.27 -21.77
N LEU A 54 -4.20 44.11 -21.01
CA LEU A 54 -4.07 45.54 -21.30
C LEU A 54 -3.41 45.79 -22.66
N TYR A 55 -2.44 44.96 -23.05
CA TYR A 55 -1.83 45.03 -24.37
C TYR A 55 -2.83 44.70 -25.48
N LEU A 56 -3.67 43.68 -25.30
CA LEU A 56 -4.72 43.32 -26.26
C LEU A 56 -5.79 44.41 -26.37
N GLU A 57 -6.16 45.04 -25.26
CA GLU A 57 -7.13 46.15 -25.23
C GLU A 57 -6.66 47.35 -26.07
N THR A 58 -5.36 47.52 -26.33
CA THR A 58 -4.87 48.57 -27.24
C THR A 58 -5.26 48.35 -28.71
N LYS A 59 -5.71 47.15 -29.08
CA LYS A 59 -6.00 46.76 -30.47
C LYS A 59 -7.38 46.14 -30.67
N TYR A 60 -8.02 45.66 -29.59
CA TYR A 60 -9.27 44.91 -29.63
C TYR A 60 -10.24 45.43 -28.56
N ASP A 61 -11.54 45.22 -28.75
CA ASP A 61 -12.53 45.51 -27.72
C ASP A 61 -12.36 44.59 -26.50
N ASN A 62 -12.81 45.05 -25.33
CA ASN A 62 -12.67 44.33 -24.07
C ASN A 62 -13.13 42.87 -24.11
N LEU A 63 -14.22 42.60 -24.83
CA LEU A 63 -14.75 41.24 -24.98
C LEU A 63 -13.82 40.36 -25.81
N GLU A 64 -13.28 40.89 -26.91
CA GLU A 64 -12.36 40.17 -27.80
C GLU A 64 -11.02 39.92 -27.10
N ALA A 65 -10.49 40.93 -26.40
CA ALA A 65 -9.26 40.82 -25.62
C ALA A 65 -9.36 39.72 -24.55
N ALA A 66 -10.46 39.71 -23.78
CA ALA A 66 -10.73 38.68 -22.78
C ALA A 66 -10.90 37.29 -23.41
N GLY A 67 -11.57 37.21 -24.57
CA GLY A 67 -11.75 35.98 -25.32
C GLY A 67 -10.42 35.37 -25.77
N ILE A 68 -9.55 36.18 -26.41
CA ILE A 68 -8.23 35.74 -26.85
C ILE A 68 -7.37 35.30 -25.65
N LEU A 69 -7.36 36.08 -24.56
CA LEU A 69 -6.61 35.73 -23.35
C LEU A 69 -7.09 34.40 -22.74
N THR A 70 -8.40 34.14 -22.76
CA THR A 70 -8.97 32.87 -22.27
C THR A 70 -8.48 31.70 -23.11
N VAL A 71 -8.47 31.83 -24.45
CA VAL A 71 -7.96 30.79 -25.36
C VAL A 71 -6.46 30.55 -25.13
N LEU A 72 -5.67 31.61 -24.94
CA LEU A 72 -4.24 31.49 -24.63
C LEU A 72 -4.00 30.74 -23.31
N ASN A 73 -4.76 31.06 -22.26
CA ASN A 73 -4.66 30.37 -20.97
C ASN A 73 -5.07 28.90 -21.06
N LEU A 74 -6.12 28.57 -21.83
CA LEU A 74 -6.50 27.17 -22.08
C LEU A 74 -5.40 26.41 -22.83
N ALA A 75 -4.79 27.02 -23.85
CA ALA A 75 -3.67 26.41 -24.56
C ALA A 75 -2.46 26.17 -23.64
N LEU A 76 -2.12 27.14 -22.79
CA LEU A 76 -1.04 27.03 -21.82
C LEU A 76 -1.32 25.96 -20.75
N SER A 77 -2.55 25.91 -20.26
CA SER A 77 -3.01 24.87 -19.31
C SER A 77 -2.93 23.48 -19.94
N GLY A 78 -3.38 23.34 -21.19
CA GLY A 78 -3.25 22.10 -21.96
C GLY A 78 -1.79 21.68 -22.11
N LEU A 79 -0.88 22.61 -22.39
CA LEU A 79 0.54 22.34 -22.46
C LEU A 79 1.10 21.85 -21.11
N PHE A 80 0.79 22.52 -20.01
CA PHE A 80 1.22 22.09 -18.68
C PHE A 80 0.65 20.73 -18.28
N PHE A 81 -0.61 20.44 -18.62
CA PHE A 81 -1.22 19.14 -18.41
C PHE A 81 -0.49 18.03 -19.20
N LEU A 82 -0.12 18.29 -20.46
CA LEU A 82 0.65 17.35 -21.27
C LEU A 82 2.06 17.12 -20.72
N ILE A 83 2.70 18.15 -20.17
CA ILE A 83 4.02 18.02 -19.52
C ILE A 83 3.88 17.22 -18.21
N ALA A 84 2.90 17.55 -17.38
CA ALA A 84 2.65 16.89 -16.10
C ALA A 84 2.28 15.41 -16.28
N SER A 85 1.46 15.08 -17.28
CA SER A 85 1.08 13.68 -17.58
C SER A 85 2.24 12.82 -18.04
N ARG A 86 3.35 13.42 -18.51
CA ARG A 86 4.57 12.71 -18.93
C ARG A 86 5.61 12.56 -17.82
N GLN A 87 5.36 13.11 -16.64
CA GLN A 87 6.31 13.06 -15.54
C GLN A 87 6.18 11.70 -14.81
N ASN A 88 7.17 10.81 -14.99
CA ASN A 88 7.19 9.51 -14.32
C ASN A 88 7.25 9.68 -12.79
N ARG A 89 6.58 8.77 -12.08
CA ARG A 89 6.67 8.66 -10.62
C ARG A 89 8.14 8.45 -10.26
N GLY A 90 8.70 9.32 -9.41
CA GLY A 90 10.15 9.35 -9.14
C GLY A 90 10.67 8.04 -8.50
N ALA A 91 11.99 7.92 -8.37
CA ALA A 91 12.66 6.73 -7.80
C ALA A 91 12.11 6.27 -6.44
N GLU A 92 11.50 7.16 -5.66
CA GLU A 92 10.81 6.81 -4.41
C GLU A 92 9.59 5.90 -4.64
N ALA A 93 8.86 6.08 -5.73
CA ALA A 93 7.72 5.24 -6.09
C ALA A 93 8.16 3.86 -6.61
N GLU A 94 9.28 3.80 -7.34
CA GLU A 94 9.90 2.55 -7.81
C GLU A 94 10.36 1.71 -6.62
N SER A 95 11.07 2.30 -5.66
CA SER A 95 11.46 1.60 -4.43
C SER A 95 10.28 1.13 -3.58
N ILE A 96 9.17 1.87 -3.55
CA ILE A 96 7.94 1.46 -2.85
C ILE A 96 7.25 0.32 -3.60
N GLU A 97 7.29 0.33 -4.94
CA GLU A 97 6.79 -0.75 -5.79
C GLU A 97 7.62 -2.03 -5.57
N ASP A 98 8.95 -1.93 -5.52
CA ASP A 98 9.85 -3.04 -5.18
C ASP A 98 9.57 -3.61 -3.78
N ILE A 99 9.37 -2.76 -2.77
CA ILE A 99 9.04 -3.21 -1.40
C ILE A 99 7.68 -3.92 -1.38
N ARG A 100 6.68 -3.38 -2.10
CA ARG A 100 5.35 -3.98 -2.21
C ARG A 100 5.43 -5.34 -2.89
N ASP A 101 6.18 -5.43 -3.98
CA ASP A 101 6.30 -6.65 -4.77
C ASP A 101 7.11 -7.72 -4.00
N PHE A 102 8.16 -7.31 -3.28
CA PHE A 102 8.88 -8.17 -2.33
C PHE A 102 8.01 -8.66 -1.16
N ALA A 103 7.09 -7.82 -0.67
CA ALA A 103 6.12 -8.23 0.35
C ALA A 103 5.08 -9.21 -0.21
N TRP A 104 4.61 -9.02 -1.44
CA TRP A 104 3.70 -9.94 -2.11
C TRP A 104 4.34 -11.30 -2.40
N GLU A 105 5.61 -11.32 -2.80
CA GLU A 105 6.37 -12.54 -3.02
C GLU A 105 6.46 -13.40 -1.76
N GLN A 106 6.80 -12.78 -0.62
CA GLN A 106 6.85 -13.48 0.68
C GLN A 106 5.48 -14.00 1.11
N VAL A 107 4.43 -13.16 1.01
CA VAL A 107 3.07 -13.60 1.37
C VAL A 107 2.60 -14.76 0.49
N SER A 108 2.97 -14.77 -0.79
CA SER A 108 2.61 -15.85 -1.72
C SER A 108 3.35 -17.16 -1.38
N ALA A 109 4.64 -17.07 -1.02
CA ALA A 109 5.43 -18.22 -0.57
C ALA A 109 4.85 -18.85 0.72
N ASP A 110 4.46 -18.02 1.69
CA ASP A 110 3.85 -18.48 2.94
C ASP A 110 2.47 -19.12 2.72
N ILE A 111 1.68 -18.64 1.75
CA ILE A 111 0.37 -19.22 1.42
C ILE A 111 0.50 -20.64 0.82
N ASP A 112 1.53 -20.88 0.01
CA ASP A 112 1.75 -22.19 -0.58
C ASP A 112 2.25 -23.22 0.45
N GLU A 113 3.04 -22.80 1.44
CA GLU A 113 3.41 -23.63 2.59
C GLU A 113 2.18 -23.97 3.46
N VAL A 114 1.29 -22.99 3.72
CA VAL A 114 0.05 -23.21 4.49
C VAL A 114 -0.92 -24.16 3.74
N LYS A 115 -1.03 -24.09 2.41
CA LYS A 115 -1.85 -25.04 1.63
C LYS A 115 -1.36 -26.47 1.76
N GLN A 116 -0.06 -26.67 1.84
CA GLN A 116 0.54 -27.99 2.03
C GLN A 116 0.16 -28.55 3.41
N HIS A 117 0.27 -27.72 4.46
CA HIS A 117 -0.15 -28.08 5.82
C HIS A 117 -1.66 -28.32 5.98
N VAL A 118 -2.52 -27.57 5.27
CA VAL A 118 -3.97 -27.77 5.28
C VAL A 118 -4.36 -29.08 4.59
N THR A 119 -3.64 -29.46 3.52
CA THR A 119 -3.85 -30.73 2.82
C THR A 119 -3.50 -31.92 3.71
N ASP A 120 -2.39 -31.83 4.44
CA ASP A 120 -1.97 -32.84 5.41
C ASP A 120 -2.90 -32.94 6.62
N PHE A 121 -3.40 -31.80 7.10
CA PHE A 121 -4.41 -31.75 8.16
C PHE A 121 -5.73 -32.41 7.72
N LYS A 122 -6.21 -32.10 6.50
CA LYS A 122 -7.43 -32.70 5.93
C LYS A 122 -7.29 -34.22 5.78
N GLN A 123 -6.14 -34.72 5.32
CA GLN A 123 -5.88 -36.16 5.28
C GLN A 123 -5.86 -36.79 6.67
N SER A 124 -5.28 -36.11 7.66
CA SER A 124 -5.25 -36.57 9.05
C SER A 124 -6.65 -36.68 9.66
N VAL A 125 -7.51 -35.68 9.45
CA VAL A 125 -8.91 -35.71 9.90
C VAL A 125 -9.72 -36.81 9.19
N VAL A 126 -9.51 -37.03 7.89
CA VAL A 126 -10.16 -38.13 7.15
C VAL A 126 -9.73 -39.50 7.68
N LYS A 127 -8.44 -39.66 8.05
CA LYS A 127 -7.93 -40.90 8.67
C LYS A 127 -8.54 -41.13 10.06
N VAL A 128 -8.66 -40.09 10.88
CA VAL A 128 -9.30 -40.18 12.20
C VAL A 128 -10.79 -40.53 12.07
N LYS A 129 -11.51 -39.88 11.15
CA LYS A 129 -12.92 -40.21 10.87
C LYS A 129 -13.09 -41.67 10.43
N LYS A 130 -12.26 -42.15 9.51
CA LYS A 130 -12.28 -43.56 9.08
C LYS A 130 -11.93 -44.53 10.20
N GLY A 131 -11.02 -44.16 11.10
CA GLY A 131 -10.69 -44.94 12.29
C GLY A 131 -11.88 -45.06 13.24
N VAL A 132 -12.55 -43.94 13.53
CA VAL A 132 -13.75 -43.91 14.38
C VAL A 132 -14.91 -44.68 13.72
N ASP A 133 -15.16 -44.46 12.43
CA ASP A 133 -16.22 -45.17 11.67
C ASP A 133 -15.94 -46.69 11.58
N SER A 134 -14.67 -47.10 11.51
CA SER A 134 -14.29 -48.53 11.55
C SER A 134 -14.47 -49.10 12.96
N PHE A 135 -14.09 -48.36 14.00
CA PHE A 135 -14.30 -48.75 15.40
C PHE A 135 -15.79 -48.83 15.79
N THR A 136 -16.66 -48.03 15.19
CA THR A 136 -18.12 -48.08 15.44
C THR A 136 -18.83 -49.14 14.59
N SER A 137 -18.40 -49.37 13.34
CA SER A 137 -19.01 -50.38 12.47
C SER A 137 -18.56 -51.82 12.75
N THR A 138 -17.34 -52.03 13.25
CA THR A 138 -16.79 -53.38 13.54
C THR A 138 -16.40 -53.62 15.00
N GLY A 139 -16.48 -52.63 15.88
CA GLY A 139 -16.11 -52.75 17.30
C GLY A 139 -17.25 -53.13 18.26
N PRO A 140 -16.90 -53.52 19.50
CA PRO A 140 -17.83 -54.00 20.53
C PRO A 140 -18.89 -52.98 20.99
N LEU A 141 -18.82 -51.74 20.50
CA LEU A 141 -19.78 -50.66 20.78
C LEU A 141 -21.17 -50.92 20.17
N ASN A 142 -21.25 -51.57 19.00
CA ASN A 142 -22.55 -51.98 18.41
C ASN A 142 -23.27 -53.04 19.25
N LYS A 143 -22.56 -53.76 20.12
CA LYS A 143 -23.16 -54.75 21.04
C LYS A 143 -23.68 -54.13 22.34
N VAL A 144 -23.16 -52.97 22.74
CA VAL A 144 -23.60 -52.28 23.99
C VAL A 144 -24.67 -51.23 23.75
N MET A 145 -24.87 -50.73 22.53
CA MET A 145 -26.01 -49.86 22.20
C MET A 145 -27.38 -50.43 22.61
N PRO A 146 -27.74 -51.70 22.30
CA PRO A 146 -29.04 -52.23 22.70
C PRO A 146 -29.18 -52.41 24.23
N ILE A 147 -28.08 -52.56 24.95
CA ILE A 147 -28.05 -52.69 26.43
C ILE A 147 -28.32 -51.33 27.07
N ILE A 148 -27.70 -50.27 26.54
CA ILE A 148 -27.92 -48.91 27.03
C ILE A 148 -29.38 -48.50 26.80
N THR A 149 -29.97 -48.83 25.64
CA THR A 149 -31.37 -48.50 25.37
C THR A 149 -32.35 -49.32 26.22
N THR A 150 -32.08 -50.61 26.48
CA THR A 150 -32.94 -51.44 27.34
C THR A 150 -32.86 -51.05 28.81
N LEU A 151 -31.69 -50.64 29.31
CA LEU A 151 -31.54 -50.13 30.68
C LEU A 151 -32.26 -48.79 30.87
N ILE A 152 -32.25 -47.91 29.87
CA ILE A 152 -32.98 -46.64 29.89
C ILE A 152 -34.50 -46.87 29.86
N ASP A 153 -34.99 -47.81 29.03
CA ASP A 153 -36.43 -48.11 28.95
C ASP A 153 -36.97 -48.83 30.18
N LEU A 154 -36.18 -49.68 30.84
CA LEU A 154 -36.57 -50.35 32.09
C LEU A 154 -36.72 -49.38 33.26
N ASN A 155 -35.90 -48.33 33.32
CA ASN A 155 -36.03 -47.29 34.35
C ASN A 155 -37.21 -46.33 34.07
N LYS A 156 -37.62 -46.17 32.81
CA LYS A 156 -38.75 -45.31 32.44
C LYS A 156 -40.13 -45.94 32.70
N LYS A 157 -40.17 -47.25 32.98
CA LYS A 157 -41.41 -48.03 33.17
C LYS A 157 -41.67 -48.46 34.61
N ARG A 158 -40.89 -47.97 35.59
CA ARG A 158 -41.19 -48.07 37.02
C ARG A 158 -41.53 -46.72 37.60
#